data_AF-A0A1S2VCD5-F1
#
_entry.id   AF-A0A1S2VCD5-F1
#
_cell.length_a   1.000
_cell.length_b   1.000
_cell.length_c   1.000
_cell.angle_alpha   90.00
_cell.angle_beta   90.00
_cell.angle_gamma   90.00
#
_symmetry.space_group_name_H-M   'P 1'
#
loop_
_entity.id
_entity.type
_entity.pdbx_description
1 polymer ?
#
loop_
_entity_poly.entity_id
_entity_poly.type
_entity_poly.pdbx_seq_one_letter_code
_entity_poly.pdbx_strand_id
1 'polypeptide(L)'
;MDCWSYYFNGDMDELRFYNRALTREEVISTYTFEKVPIQSVKDGSWNDYTVWSCNCIPHPSDILQVSHQVTVPANNIAQAFQITYTNNGKVTLGQGAKLFLNK
;
A
#
# COMPACT_ATOMS: atom_id res chain seq x y z
N MET A 1 -35.20 -26.17 8.40
CA MET A 1 -34.52 -25.85 9.68
C MET A 1 -33.26 -25.17 9.25
N ASP A 2 -33.40 -23.89 8.95
CA ASP A 2 -32.47 -23.22 8.06
C ASP A 2 -31.44 -22.55 8.94
N CYS A 3 -30.27 -23.18 9.00
CA CYS A 3 -29.09 -22.63 9.60
C CYS A 3 -28.55 -21.60 8.59
N TRP A 4 -28.90 -20.33 8.78
CA TRP A 4 -28.39 -19.24 7.95
C TRP A 4 -26.92 -19.09 8.26
N SER A 5 -26.08 -19.61 7.36
CA SER A 5 -24.65 -19.40 7.46
C SER A 5 -24.31 -18.02 6.93
N TYR A 6 -24.00 -17.10 7.85
CA TYR A 6 -23.46 -15.79 7.52
C TYR A 6 -21.95 -15.93 7.31
N TYR A 7 -21.54 -16.37 6.12
CA TYR A 7 -20.14 -16.31 5.71
C TYR A 7 -19.80 -14.92 5.18
N PHE A 8 -18.67 -14.39 5.63
CA PHE A 8 -18.06 -13.23 4.99
C PHE A 8 -17.42 -13.69 3.66
N ASN A 9 -17.82 -13.08 2.54
CA ASN A 9 -17.25 -13.33 1.22
C ASN A 9 -16.40 -12.13 0.80
N GLY A 10 -15.17 -12.08 1.31
CA GLY A 10 -14.20 -11.03 1.01
C GLY A 10 -12.85 -11.32 1.69
N ASP A 11 -11.86 -10.48 1.39
CA ASP A 11 -10.54 -10.56 2.00
C ASP A 11 -10.52 -9.74 3.30
N MET A 12 -9.99 -10.33 4.38
CA MET A 12 -9.76 -9.63 5.65
C MET A 12 -8.26 -9.39 5.79
N ASP A 13 -7.88 -8.12 5.89
CA ASP A 13 -6.47 -7.73 6.02
C ASP A 13 -6.08 -7.53 7.50
N GLU A 14 -6.81 -6.67 8.22
CA GLU A 14 -6.47 -6.27 9.60
C GLU A 14 -7.58 -6.64 10.60
N LEU A 15 -7.26 -7.52 11.54
CA LEU A 15 -8.15 -7.94 12.63
C LEU A 15 -7.50 -7.72 13.99
N ARG A 16 -8.18 -6.98 14.88
CA ARG A 16 -7.71 -6.69 16.24
C ARG A 16 -8.80 -7.01 17.26
N PHE A 17 -8.46 -7.79 18.28
CA PHE A 17 -9.34 -8.13 19.40
C PHE A 17 -8.88 -7.40 20.67
N TYR A 18 -9.81 -6.74 21.35
CA TYR A 18 -9.51 -5.98 22.57
C TYR A 18 -10.29 -6.56 23.75
N ASN A 19 -9.59 -6.80 24.85
CA ASN A 19 -10.18 -7.24 26.12
C ASN A 19 -10.71 -6.08 26.98
N ARG A 20 -10.89 -4.90 26.37
CA ARG A 20 -11.37 -3.68 27.02
C ARG A 20 -12.14 -2.82 26.02
N ALA A 21 -12.96 -1.91 26.52
CA ALA A 21 -13.53 -0.85 25.70
C ALA A 21 -12.42 0.11 25.26
N LEU A 22 -12.40 0.43 23.96
CA LEU A 22 -11.55 1.46 23.39
C LEU A 22 -12.23 2.83 23.51
N THR A 23 -11.44 3.88 23.76
CA THR A 23 -11.94 5.24 23.58
C THR A 23 -12.05 5.58 22.10
N ARG A 24 -12.84 6.61 21.76
CA ARG A 24 -12.93 7.08 20.37
C ARG A 24 -11.57 7.48 19.81
N GLU A 25 -10.71 8.09 20.64
CA GLU A 25 -9.36 8.50 20.24
C GLU A 25 -8.48 7.29 19.90
N GLU A 26 -8.59 6.19 20.65
CA GLU A 26 -7.83 4.96 20.41
C GLU A 26 -8.29 4.21 19.16
N VAL A 27 -9.59 4.22 18.88
CA VAL A 27 -10.14 3.67 17.63
C VAL A 27 -9.62 4.47 16.43
N ILE A 28 -9.64 5.80 16.53
CA ILE A 28 -9.16 6.69 15.47
C ILE A 28 -7.65 6.52 15.27
N SER A 29 -6.86 6.52 16.35
CA SER A 29 -5.40 6.39 16.24
C SER A 29 -5.00 5.07 15.61
N THR A 30 -5.68 3.99 15.96
CA THR A 30 -5.52 2.66 15.35
C THR A 30 -5.74 2.72 13.83
N TYR A 31 -6.88 3.26 13.38
CA TYR A 31 -7.20 3.36 11.95
C TYR A 31 -6.22 4.25 11.18
N THR A 32 -5.76 5.36 11.79
CA THR A 32 -4.86 6.31 11.11
C THR A 32 -3.43 5.81 11.01
N PHE A 33 -2.98 4.95 11.92
CA PHE A 33 -1.64 4.35 11.87
C PHE A 33 -1.51 3.34 10.73
N GLU A 34 -2.60 2.65 10.40
CA GLU A 34 -2.64 1.63 9.34
C GLU A 34 -2.51 2.23 7.92
N LYS A 35 -2.82 3.52 7.73
CA LYS A 35 -2.76 4.20 6.42
C LYS A 35 -1.63 5.22 6.26
N VAL A 36 -0.46 4.94 6.84
CA VAL A 36 0.73 5.77 6.57
C VAL A 36 1.26 5.46 5.16
N PRO A 37 1.42 6.46 4.26
CA PRO A 37 1.93 6.21 2.93
C PRO A 37 3.32 5.58 2.95
N ILE A 38 3.53 4.53 2.18
CA ILE A 38 4.87 3.97 1.97
C ILE A 38 5.67 4.98 1.14
N GLN A 39 6.84 5.36 1.63
CA GLN A 39 7.67 6.38 1.01
C GLN A 39 8.82 5.75 0.23
N SER A 40 9.17 6.34 -0.91
CA SER A 40 10.45 6.01 -1.56
C SER A 40 11.60 6.66 -0.77
N VAL A 41 12.57 5.88 -0.29
CA VAL A 41 13.69 6.38 0.54
C VAL A 41 14.96 6.68 -0.25
N LYS A 42 15.07 6.18 -1.49
CA LYS A 42 16.18 6.42 -2.41
C LYS A 42 15.76 6.20 -3.86
N ASP A 43 16.61 6.60 -4.80
CA ASP A 43 16.43 6.25 -6.21
C ASP A 43 16.66 4.73 -6.42
N GLY A 44 15.88 4.10 -7.30
CA GLY A 44 16.08 2.68 -7.60
C GLY A 44 14.97 2.00 -8.39
N SER A 45 15.01 0.67 -8.42
CA SER A 45 14.02 -0.17 -9.10
C SER A 45 12.76 -0.30 -8.25
N TRP A 46 11.57 -0.30 -8.86
CA TRP A 46 10.30 -0.57 -8.17
C TRP A 46 10.31 -1.90 -7.42
N ASN A 47 10.99 -2.90 -7.97
CA ASN A 47 11.07 -4.26 -7.42
C ASN A 47 12.18 -4.43 -6.36
N ASP A 48 12.92 -3.36 -6.03
CA ASP A 48 13.90 -3.38 -4.95
C ASP A 48 13.21 -2.99 -3.63
N TYR A 49 13.10 -3.94 -2.70
CA TYR A 49 12.46 -3.72 -1.40
C TYR A 49 13.13 -2.61 -0.58
N THR A 50 14.42 -2.34 -0.81
CA THR A 50 15.17 -1.30 -0.09
C THR A 50 14.89 0.12 -0.60
N VAL A 51 14.16 0.28 -1.71
CA VAL A 51 13.72 1.59 -2.23
C VAL A 51 12.54 2.13 -1.41
N TRP A 52 11.82 1.27 -0.71
CA TRP A 52 10.59 1.61 -0.01
C TRP A 52 10.79 1.60 1.51
N SER A 53 10.12 2.53 2.20
CA SER A 53 10.24 2.70 3.66
C SER A 53 9.81 1.47 4.46
N CYS A 54 8.94 0.62 3.89
CA CYS A 54 8.52 -0.63 4.52
C CYS A 54 9.55 -1.76 4.39
N ASN A 55 10.68 -1.55 3.69
CA ASN A 55 11.63 -2.60 3.32
C ASN A 55 10.93 -3.78 2.61
N CYS A 56 9.92 -3.47 1.79
CA CYS A 56 8.99 -4.39 1.12
C CYS A 56 8.62 -3.83 -0.27
N ILE A 57 8.02 -4.65 -1.14
CA ILE A 57 7.47 -4.15 -2.42
C ILE A 57 6.00 -3.76 -2.17
N PRO A 58 5.56 -2.55 -2.59
CA PRO A 58 4.18 -2.11 -2.43
C PRO A 58 3.15 -3.04 -3.05
N HIS A 59 2.05 -3.24 -2.32
CA HIS A 59 0.86 -3.93 -2.78
C HIS A 59 -0.14 -3.00 -3.49
N PRO A 60 -1.08 -3.56 -4.27
CA PRO A 60 -2.12 -2.78 -4.94
C PRO A 60 -3.06 -2.00 -4.01
N SER A 61 -3.12 -2.33 -2.72
CA SER A 61 -3.88 -1.61 -1.69
C SER A 61 -3.11 -0.47 -1.03
N ASP A 62 -1.81 -0.36 -1.27
CA ASP A 62 -0.96 0.60 -0.57
C ASP A 62 -1.05 2.01 -1.17
N ILE A 63 -0.98 3.00 -0.27
CA ILE A 63 -0.82 4.40 -0.64
C ILE A 63 0.68 4.70 -0.67
N LEU A 64 1.14 5.28 -1.77
CA LEU A 64 2.55 5.62 -1.97
C LEU A 64 2.78 7.12 -1.97
N GLN A 65 3.91 7.51 -1.38
CA GLN A 65 4.48 8.84 -1.52
C GLN A 65 5.86 8.75 -2.17
N VAL A 66 5.92 9.09 -3.45
CA VAL A 66 7.14 9.02 -4.26
C VAL A 66 7.87 10.35 -4.19
N SER A 67 9.05 10.34 -3.57
CA SER A 67 9.96 11.48 -3.42
C SER A 67 11.24 11.36 -4.22
N HIS A 68 11.54 10.16 -4.72
CA HIS A 68 12.74 9.79 -5.47
C HIS A 68 12.40 9.28 -6.88
N GLN A 69 13.41 9.09 -7.73
CA GLN A 69 13.24 8.44 -9.02
C GLN A 69 13.11 6.92 -8.83
N VAL A 70 11.91 6.39 -9.05
CA VAL A 70 11.62 4.96 -9.02
C VAL A 70 11.41 4.45 -10.45
N THR A 71 12.12 3.41 -10.86
CA THR A 71 12.02 2.84 -12.21
C THR A 71 11.32 1.50 -12.18
N VAL A 72 10.20 1.35 -12.89
CA VAL A 72 9.55 0.06 -13.11
C VAL A 72 10.31 -0.67 -14.21
N PRO A 73 10.90 -1.85 -13.96
CA PRO A 73 11.69 -2.56 -14.97
C PRO A 73 10.86 -2.95 -16.20
N ALA A 74 11.53 -3.21 -17.32
CA ALA A 74 10.85 -3.60 -18.56
C ALA A 74 9.91 -4.81 -18.36
N ASN A 75 8.76 -4.77 -19.02
CA ASN A 75 7.70 -5.79 -18.96
C ASN A 75 7.14 -6.09 -17.55
N ASN A 76 7.46 -5.28 -16.54
CA ASN A 76 6.89 -5.43 -15.20
C ASN A 76 5.63 -4.59 -15.04
N ILE A 77 4.79 -5.03 -14.10
CA ILE A 77 3.57 -4.35 -13.71
C ILE A 77 3.75 -3.85 -12.30
N ALA A 78 3.76 -2.53 -12.13
CA ALA A 78 3.67 -1.87 -10.84
C ALA A 78 2.19 -1.66 -10.47
N GLN A 79 1.86 -1.83 -9.19
CA GLN A 79 0.50 -1.63 -8.69
C GLN A 79 0.53 -0.84 -7.38
N ALA A 80 -0.46 0.03 -7.19
CA ALA A 80 -0.69 0.77 -5.94
C ALA A 80 -2.16 1.20 -5.87
N PHE A 81 -2.62 1.62 -4.70
CA PHE A 81 -3.96 2.22 -4.57
C PHE A 81 -3.92 3.69 -4.99
N GLN A 82 -2.91 4.42 -4.50
CA GLN A 82 -2.71 5.83 -4.82
C GLN A 82 -1.23 6.14 -4.84
N ILE A 83 -0.81 7.06 -5.72
CA ILE A 83 0.55 7.59 -5.75
C ILE A 83 0.49 9.10 -5.62
N THR A 84 1.17 9.63 -4.62
CA THR A 84 1.39 11.06 -4.42
C THR A 84 2.84 11.36 -4.74
N TYR A 85 3.09 12.23 -5.72
CA TYR A 85 4.43 12.68 -6.04
C TYR A 85 4.77 13.91 -5.20
N THR A 86 5.90 13.85 -4.48
CA THR A 86 6.43 14.97 -3.70
C THR A 86 7.87 15.25 -4.11
N ASN A 87 8.35 16.48 -3.91
CA ASN A 87 9.68 16.94 -4.33
C ASN A 87 9.91 16.68 -5.85
N ASN A 88 11.02 16.01 -6.19
CA ASN A 88 11.39 15.61 -7.56
C ASN A 88 11.04 14.14 -7.85
N GLY A 89 10.16 13.53 -7.03
CA GLY A 89 9.78 12.14 -7.17
C GLY A 89 9.13 11.87 -8.52
N LYS A 90 9.56 10.80 -9.18
CA LYS A 90 9.01 10.38 -10.48
C LYS A 90 9.05 8.87 -10.61
N VAL A 91 8.03 8.32 -11.25
CA VAL A 91 8.01 6.91 -11.65
C VAL A 91 8.32 6.82 -13.13
N THR A 92 9.44 6.21 -13.47
CA THR A 92 9.86 5.96 -14.85
C THR A 92 9.46 4.54 -15.25
N LEU A 93 8.83 4.37 -16.41
CA LEU A 93 8.45 3.06 -16.94
C LEU A 93 9.49 2.55 -17.94
N GLY A 94 10.00 1.34 -17.72
CA GLY A 94 10.78 0.62 -18.72
C GLY A 94 9.94 0.20 -19.93
N GLN A 95 10.59 -0.33 -20.97
CA GLN A 95 9.90 -0.81 -22.17
C GLN A 95 8.83 -1.84 -21.81
N GLY A 96 7.59 -1.61 -22.25
CA GLY A 96 6.46 -2.50 -21.97
C GLY A 96 6.02 -2.56 -20.50
N ALA A 97 6.59 -1.74 -19.62
CA ALA A 97 6.18 -1.67 -18.24
C ALA A 97 4.81 -0.98 -18.10
N LYS A 98 4.04 -1.39 -17.09
CA LYS A 98 2.71 -0.85 -16.80
C LYS A 98 2.63 -0.44 -15.35
N LEU A 99 1.78 0.56 -15.08
CA LEU A 99 1.43 1.00 -13.73
C LEU A 99 -0.10 0.98 -13.62
N PHE A 100 -0.64 0.18 -12.71
CA PHE A 100 -2.08 0.14 -12.41
C PHE A 100 -2.36 0.78 -11.06
N LEU A 101 -3.39 1.62 -11.02
CA LEU A 101 -3.94 2.16 -9.78
C LEU A 101 -5.30 1.51 -9.54
N ASN A 102 -5.43 0.75 -8.46
CA ASN A 102 -6.72 0.20 -8.06
C ASN A 102 -7.54 1.32 -7.41
N LYS A 103 -8.68 1.66 -8.01
CA LYS A 103 -9.62 2.65 -7.50
C LYS A 103 -10.81 2.00 -6.82
#